data_AF-A0A0G0L4C1-F1
#
_entry.id   AF-A0A0G0L4C1-F1
#
_cell.length_a   1.000
_cell.length_b   1.000
_cell.length_c   1.000
_cell.angle_alpha   90.00
_cell.angle_beta   90.00
_cell.angle_gamma   90.00
#
_symmetry.space_group_name_H-M   'P 1'
#
loop_
_entity.id
_entity.type
_entity.pdbx_description
1 polymer ?
#
loop_
_entity_poly.entity_id
_entity_poly.type
_entity_poly.pdbx_seq_one_letter_code
_entity_poly.pdbx_strand_id
1 'polypeptide(L)' 'MVKSDFKNIDEYISTFPNEIQEILESICKTIKEAAPKATETISYQMPTFKLNGKNLVHFAAFKNHISFFPTPSGVSAFE' A
#
# COMPACT_ATOMS: atom_id res chain seq x y z
N MET A 1 11.22 -17.95 4.11
CA MET A 1 10.45 -16.70 4.08
C MET A 1 9.75 -16.59 5.41
N VAL A 2 10.12 -15.65 6.26
CA VAL A 2 9.42 -15.45 7.54
C VAL A 2 8.00 -15.01 7.19
N LYS A 3 6.98 -15.74 7.63
CA LYS A 3 5.59 -15.28 7.61
C LYS A 3 5.50 -14.14 8.62
N SER A 4 5.72 -12.92 8.17
CA SER A 4 5.45 -11.73 8.98
C SER A 4 3.98 -11.37 8.79
N ASP A 5 3.12 -11.83 9.70
CA ASP A 5 1.70 -11.47 9.72
C ASP A 5 1.53 -10.05 10.26
N PHE A 6 1.71 -9.06 9.38
CA PHE A 6 1.48 -7.65 9.70
C PHE A 6 0.01 -7.42 10.08
N LYS A 7 -0.23 -6.75 11.21
CA LYS A 7 -1.59 -6.45 11.67
C LYS A 7 -2.17 -5.22 10.97
N ASN A 8 -1.31 -4.29 10.56
CA ASN A 8 -1.68 -3.06 9.89
C ASN A 8 -0.52 -2.52 9.01
N ILE A 9 -0.79 -1.43 8.30
CA ILE A 9 0.17 -0.81 7.38
C ILE A 9 1.35 -0.19 8.14
N ASP A 10 1.13 0.41 9.30
CA ASP A 10 2.20 1.02 10.11
C ASP A 10 3.23 -0.03 10.55
N GLU A 11 2.78 -1.22 10.97
CA GLU A 11 3.65 -2.33 11.32
C GLU A 11 4.48 -2.78 10.12
N TYR A 12 3.87 -2.88 8.93
CA TYR A 12 4.59 -3.17 7.69
C TYR A 12 5.68 -2.13 7.42
N ILE A 13 5.32 -0.84 7.47
CA ILE A 13 6.24 0.27 7.20
C ILE A 13 7.42 0.24 8.18
N SER A 14 7.17 0.02 9.47
CA SER A 14 8.20 0.02 10.51
C SER A 14 9.33 -1.01 10.30
N THR A 15 9.12 -2.01 9.43
CA THR A 15 10.14 -3.02 9.12
C THR A 15 11.19 -2.57 8.11
N PHE A 16 11.02 -1.41 7.49
CA PHE A 16 11.94 -0.87 6.51
C PHE A 16 12.88 0.19 7.11
N PRO A 17 14.03 0.50 6.49
CA PRO A 17 14.86 1.64 6.90
C PRO A 17 14.10 2.97 6.79
N ASN A 18 14.47 3.97 7.61
CA ASN A 18 13.78 5.26 7.70
C ASN A 18 13.49 5.93 6.34
N GLU A 19 14.47 5.93 5.43
CA GLU A 19 14.31 6.50 4.08
C GLU A 19 13.15 5.84 3.30
N ILE A 20 12.98 4.53 3.44
CA ILE A 20 11.88 3.80 2.80
C ILE A 20 10.57 4.02 3.55
N GLN A 21 10.61 4.18 4.88
CA GLN A 21 9.43 4.52 5.67
C GLN A 21 8.82 5.83 5.20
N GLU A 22 9.63 6.88 5.05
CA GLU A 22 9.19 8.20 4.60
C GLU A 22 8.49 8.13 3.22
N ILE A 23 9.01 7.32 2.30
CA ILE A 23 8.39 7.12 0.98
C ILE A 23 7.05 6.38 1.10
N LEU A 24 6.99 5.29 1.89
CA LEU A 24 5.76 4.52 2.08
C LEU A 24 4.67 5.33 2.80
N GLU A 25 5.04 6.14 3.78
CA GLU A 25 4.14 7.06 4.47
C GLU A 25 3.60 8.13 3.51
N SER A 26 4.44 8.67 2.63
CA SER A 26 4.03 9.61 1.58
C SER A 26 3.02 8.99 0.61
N ILE A 27 3.23 7.73 0.22
CA ILE A 27 2.25 6.97 -0.58
C ILE A 27 0.92 6.84 0.18
N CYS A 28 0.96 6.44 1.45
CA CYS A 28 -0.25 6.30 2.27
C CYS A 28 -1.02 7.61 2.40
N LYS A 29 -0.30 8.71 2.67
CA LYS A 29 -0.88 10.06 2.75
C LYS A 29 -1.55 10.45 1.43
N THR A 30 -0.86 10.25 0.31
CA THR A 30 -1.38 10.56 -1.03
C THR A 30 -2.66 9.78 -1.33
N ILE A 31 -2.69 8.48 -1.01
CA ILE A 31 -3.89 7.65 -1.21
C ILE A 31 -5.04 8.12 -0.32
N LYS A 32 -4.79 8.45 0.96
CA LYS A 32 -5.80 8.97 1.89
C LYS A 32 -6.38 10.31 1.43
N GLU A 33 -5.55 11.21 0.92
CA GLU A 33 -5.99 12.50 0.39
C GLU A 33 -6.85 12.33 -0.88
N ALA A 34 -6.44 11.45 -1.79
CA ALA A 34 -7.18 11.17 -3.03
C ALA A 34 -8.46 10.37 -2.80
N ALA A 35 -8.48 9.47 -1.79
CA ALA A 35 -9.61 8.62 -1.45
C ALA A 35 -9.89 8.63 0.07
N PRO A 36 -10.45 9.71 0.64
CA PRO A 36 -10.63 9.86 2.10
C PRO A 36 -11.56 8.81 2.74
N LYS A 37 -12.37 8.12 1.94
CA LYS A 37 -13.27 7.05 2.38
C LYS A 37 -12.64 5.65 2.27
N ALA A 38 -11.39 5.56 1.80
CA ALA A 38 -10.69 4.29 1.72
C ALA A 38 -10.31 3.79 3.12
N THR A 39 -10.40 2.49 3.34
CA THR A 39 -9.99 1.82 4.57
C THR A 39 -8.68 1.06 4.34
N GLU A 40 -7.85 1.01 5.36
CA GLU A 40 -6.57 0.32 5.34
C GLU A 40 -6.72 -1.15 5.75
N THR A 41 -5.96 -2.03 5.11
CA THR A 41 -5.89 -3.44 5.47
C THR A 41 -4.56 -4.03 5.02
N ILE A 42 -4.25 -5.22 5.51
CA ILE A 42 -3.17 -6.06 4.97
C ILE A 42 -3.82 -7.20 4.17
N SER A 43 -3.35 -7.39 2.94
CA SER A 43 -3.79 -8.51 2.09
C SER A 43 -2.58 -9.02 1.33
N TYR A 44 -2.40 -10.35 1.30
CA TYR A 44 -1.20 -10.99 0.72
C TYR A 44 0.12 -10.45 1.32
N GLN A 45 0.13 -10.13 2.62
CA GLN A 45 1.23 -9.47 3.33
C GLN A 45 1.64 -8.09 2.79
N MET A 46 0.73 -7.41 2.08
CA MET A 46 0.97 -6.09 1.51
C MET A 46 -0.02 -5.06 2.05
N PRO A 47 0.43 -3.82 2.28
CA PRO A 47 -0.44 -2.66 2.43
C PRO A 47 -1.48 -2.59 1.32
N THR A 48 -2.74 -2.44 1.72
CA THR A 48 -3.89 -2.43 0.81
C THR A 48 -4.88 -1.39 1.25
N PHE A 49 -5.34 -0.56 0.30
CA PHE A 49 -6.47 0.32 0.50
C PHE A 49 -7.72 -0.26 -0.17
N LYS A 50 -8.84 -0.22 0.55
CA LYS A 50 -10.15 -0.62 0.05
C LYS A 50 -11.09 0.57 0.00
N LEU A 51 -11.79 0.75 -1.11
CA LEU A 51 -12.84 1.76 -1.23
C LEU A 51 -14.19 1.07 -1.39
N ASN A 52 -15.17 1.42 -0.56
CA ASN A 52 -16.51 0.80 -0.56
C ASN A 52 -16.44 -0.74 -0.46
N GLY A 53 -15.52 -1.26 0.36
CA GLY A 53 -15.33 -2.71 0.57
C GLY A 53 -14.59 -3.45 -0.55
N LYS A 54 -14.22 -2.79 -1.65
CA LYS A 54 -13.46 -3.38 -2.77
C LYS A 54 -12.01 -2.91 -2.75
N ASN A 55 -11.08 -3.75 -3.21
CA ASN A 55 -9.68 -3.36 -3.34
C ASN A 55 -9.57 -2.16 -4.29
N LEU A 56 -8.87 -1.11 -3.85
CA LEU A 56 -8.56 0.06 -4.65
C LEU A 56 -7.14 -0.06 -5.20
N VAL A 57 -6.19 -0.34 -4.29
CA VAL A 57 -4.78 -0.45 -4.62
C VAL A 57 -4.03 -1.28 -3.56
N HIS A 58 -3.01 -2.00 -4.02
CA HIS A 58 -1.99 -2.61 -3.17
C HIS A 58 -0.63 -1.99 -3.48
N PHE A 59 0.29 -1.98 -2.53
CA PHE A 59 1.68 -1.62 -2.79
C PHE A 59 2.62 -2.39 -1.89
N ALA A 60 3.87 -2.56 -2.34
CA ALA A 60 4.89 -3.26 -1.58
C ALA A 60 6.28 -2.73 -1.90
N ALA A 61 7.12 -2.61 -0.87
CA ALA A 61 8.52 -2.29 -1.01
C ALA A 61 9.35 -3.55 -1.27
N PHE A 62 10.23 -3.46 -2.26
CA PHE A 62 11.23 -4.45 -2.65
C PHE A 62 12.62 -3.83 -2.51
N LYS A 63 13.66 -4.66 -2.69
CA LYS A 63 15.07 -4.26 -2.49
C LYS A 63 15.46 -2.96 -3.19
N ASN A 64 14.98 -2.74 -4.41
CA ASN A 64 15.41 -1.62 -5.27
C ASN A 64 14.24 -0.73 -5.76
N HIS A 65 13.01 -1.05 -5.41
CA HIS A 65 11.83 -0.35 -5.93
C HIS A 65 10.62 -0.58 -5.03
N ILE A 66 9.59 0.26 -5.20
CA ILE A 66 8.26 0.05 -4.64
C ILE A 66 7.35 -0.29 -5.80
N SER A 67 6.66 -1.43 -5.72
CA SER A 67 5.62 -1.77 -6.70
C SER A 67 4.28 -1.22 -6.26
N PHE A 68 3.57 -0.61 -7.20
CA PHE A 68 2.22 -0.08 -7.03
C PHE A 68 1.26 -0.87 -7.92
N PHE A 69 0.28 -1.52 -7.32
CA PHE A 69 -0.64 -2.45 -7.98
C PHE A 69 -2.07 -1.91 -7.93
N PRO A 70 -2.45 -1.03 -8.87
CA PRO A 70 -3.83 -0.56 -8.97
C PRO A 70 -4.74 -1.67 -9.52
N THR A 71 -6.05 -1.47 -9.36
CA THR A 71 -7.04 -2.28 -10.09
C THR A 71 -6.96 -2.05 -11.61
N PRO A 72 -7.49 -2.97 -12.45
CA PRO A 72 -7.46 -2.82 -13.91
C PRO A 72 -8.00 -1.47 -14.41
N SER A 73 -9.07 -0.96 -13.79
CA SER A 73 -9.61 0.36 -14.12
C SER A 73 -8.62 1.50 -13.89
N GLY A 74 -7.73 1.36 -12.91
CA GLY A 74 -6.66 2.32 -12.65
C GLY A 74 -5.53 2.23 -13.67
N VAL A 75 -5.27 1.05 -14.25
CA VAL A 75 -4.27 0.89 -15.33
C VAL A 75 -4.79 1.51 -16.62
N SER A 76 -6.01 1.16 -17.04
CA SER A 76 -6.59 1.65 -18.31
C SER A 76 -6.77 3.16 -18.39
N ALA A 77 -6.74 3.89 -17.27
CA ALA A 77 -6.79 5.34 -17.26
C ALA A 77 -5.45 6.01 -17.67
N PHE A 78 -4.36 5.25 -17.78
CA PHE A 78 -3.01 5.73 -18.09
C PHE A 78 -2.35 4.99 -19.27
N GLU A 79 -3.14 4.25 -20.05
CA GLU A 79 -2.73 3.61 -21.31
C GLU A 79 -2.96 4.52 -22.52
#